data_AF-A0A139B0Q5-F1
#
_entry.id   AF-A0A139B0Q5-F1
#
_cell.length_a   1.000
_cell.length_b   1.000
_cell.length_c   1.000
_cell.angle_alpha   90.00
_cell.angle_beta   90.00
_cell.angle_gamma   90.00
#
_symmetry.space_group_name_H-M   'P 1'
#
loop_
_entity.id
_entity.type
_entity.pdbx_description
1 polymer ?
#
loop_
_entity_poly.entity_id
_entity_poly.type
_entity_poly.pdbx_seq_one_letter_code
_entity_poly.pdbx_strand_id
1 'polypeptide(L)'
;MVGIIDAIESGNLEEVRRAIGESSPRPNARKRISLECKVLVSRNLIGKPEERVETDTADGESALCLAILTGRSELVRAVLEAGADPNSMISWKVPSGAETWTKALWEKRRWHLQFTSPSALDFALGGVRVFFGDGSPAIRQQAELEDTGRLLISKRGENVRLSNPRSPSESYQRATLTPNLDIVTWLLNKGAVVSLSCRDAATRLGRAASPLPEFAALLEAPRSFVIDLHRGFSVTRGDEMRTPSQSSRVTIDDTRRGSAVDDLRRELEDLRRTVEAQIGMPPPGAIDIERERDALYSQLMALQHQHEQLLCDHDQLTELYRDLRRENEYIRKLYVSSEPPNPQSPLPIFKLVVVKSDYEKEGPEYMNLLVGQRVFCYAEYVNTWGWGTNDSSRENGFFPLSCVMAPPHALDYVAPDELLPTISLIRNDIHPPSLPLPVSGPVSSRTPSSVRQAVPAANDTRNRHMGALATIAPALEDQLEMLRVGDSVSL
;
A
#
# COMPACT_ATOMS: atom_id res chain seq x y z
N MET A 1 35.10 4.57 20.51
CA MET A 1 35.18 4.81 19.06
C MET A 1 33.76 5.06 18.59
N VAL A 2 33.48 6.20 17.97
CA VAL A 2 32.12 6.53 17.51
C VAL A 2 31.94 5.86 16.15
N GLY A 3 30.91 5.03 16.01
CA GLY A 3 30.62 4.38 14.73
C GLY A 3 30.21 5.40 13.67
N ILE A 4 30.45 5.08 12.38
CA ILE A 4 30.08 5.98 11.26
C ILE A 4 28.59 6.33 11.28
N ILE A 5 27.73 5.40 11.71
CA ILE A 5 26.28 5.62 11.84
C ILE A 5 25.99 6.73 12.86
N ASP A 6 26.57 6.62 14.07
CA ASP A 6 26.35 7.60 15.13
C ASP A 6 26.87 8.99 14.72
N ALA A 7 28.00 9.05 14.01
CA ALA A 7 28.57 10.28 13.47
C ALA A 7 27.69 10.94 12.38
N ILE A 8 27.07 10.14 11.51
CA ILE A 8 26.12 10.65 10.50
C ILE A 8 24.86 11.19 11.19
N GLU A 9 24.33 10.48 12.20
CA GLU A 9 23.13 10.90 12.93
C GLU A 9 23.35 12.13 13.83
N SER A 10 24.58 12.35 14.30
CA SER A 10 24.98 13.60 14.97
C SER A 10 25.09 14.77 13.97
N GLY A 11 25.26 14.45 12.68
CA GLY A 11 25.44 15.41 11.60
C GLY A 11 26.83 16.06 11.59
N ASN A 12 27.80 15.50 12.32
CA ASN A 12 29.14 16.05 12.46
C ASN A 12 30.08 15.47 11.38
N LEU A 13 30.39 16.27 10.35
CA LEU A 13 31.24 15.87 9.24
C LEU A 13 32.64 15.42 9.68
N GLU A 14 33.22 16.06 10.69
CA GLU A 14 34.56 15.72 11.18
C GLU A 14 34.56 14.38 11.91
N GLU A 15 33.48 14.05 12.64
CA GLU A 15 33.31 12.72 13.23
C GLU A 15 33.14 11.65 12.15
N VAL A 16 32.41 11.94 11.07
CA VAL A 16 32.25 11.03 9.93
C VAL A 16 33.60 10.77 9.25
N ARG A 17 34.38 11.83 8.96
CA ARG A 17 35.72 11.70 8.39
C ARG A 17 36.67 10.91 9.29
N ARG A 18 36.63 11.16 10.60
CA ARG A 18 37.43 10.40 11.57
C ARG A 18 37.02 8.93 11.58
N ALA A 19 35.73 8.62 11.62
CA ALA A 19 35.22 7.24 11.59
C ALA A 19 35.56 6.51 10.27
N ILE A 20 35.67 7.24 9.15
CA ILE A 20 36.12 6.70 7.85
C ILE A 20 37.65 6.48 7.83
N GLY A 21 38.44 7.38 8.43
CA GLY A 21 39.90 7.33 8.42
C GLY A 21 40.50 6.25 9.32
N GLU A 22 39.73 5.71 10.27
CA GLU A 22 40.11 4.54 11.04
C GLU A 22 40.22 3.30 10.13
N SER A 23 41.11 2.36 10.48
CA SER A 23 41.78 1.38 9.59
C SER A 23 40.90 0.41 8.77
N SER A 24 39.58 0.54 8.78
CA SER A 24 38.66 -0.22 7.94
C SER A 24 37.37 0.59 7.73
N PRO A 25 37.34 1.59 6.83
CA PRO A 25 36.10 2.27 6.47
C PRO A 25 35.07 1.24 6.06
N ARG A 26 33.90 1.27 6.72
CA ARG A 26 32.72 0.49 6.35
C ARG A 26 31.69 1.46 5.77
N PRO A 27 31.89 1.97 4.54
CA PRO A 27 30.99 2.96 3.96
C PRO A 27 29.58 2.39 3.72
N ASN A 28 29.47 1.06 3.61
CA ASN A 28 28.21 0.32 3.52
C ASN A 28 27.73 -0.20 4.88
N ALA A 29 28.21 0.36 6.00
CA ALA A 29 27.70 0.03 7.33
C ALA A 29 26.19 0.28 7.40
N ARG A 30 25.52 -0.52 8.22
CA ARG A 30 24.08 -0.45 8.44
C ARG A 30 23.79 -0.49 9.92
N LYS A 31 22.69 0.14 10.31
CA LYS A 31 22.12 -0.07 11.64
C LYS A 31 21.75 -1.53 11.86
N ARG A 32 21.81 -1.98 13.11
CA ARG A 32 21.33 -3.28 13.57
C ARG A 32 20.20 -3.05 14.57
N ILE A 33 19.00 -3.52 14.24
CA ILE A 33 17.80 -3.34 15.06
C ILE A 33 17.46 -4.69 15.68
N SER A 34 17.60 -4.81 17.00
CA SER A 34 17.20 -5.98 17.77
C SER A 34 15.89 -5.70 18.49
N LEU A 35 14.87 -6.50 18.19
CA LEU A 35 13.57 -6.47 18.85
C LEU A 35 13.49 -7.66 19.82
N GLU A 36 13.23 -7.38 21.09
CA GLU A 36 13.05 -8.38 22.14
C GLU A 36 11.67 -8.18 22.77
N CYS A 37 10.77 -9.16 22.70
CA CYS A 37 9.41 -9.03 23.21
C CYS A 37 9.02 -10.20 24.12
N LYS A 38 8.16 -9.93 25.10
CA LYS A 38 7.50 -10.98 25.89
C LYS A 38 6.27 -11.44 25.14
N VAL A 39 6.33 -12.65 24.59
CA VAL A 39 5.31 -13.24 23.73
C VAL A 39 4.48 -14.24 24.53
N LEU A 40 3.19 -14.00 24.57
CA LEU A 40 2.19 -14.90 25.13
C LEU A 40 2.02 -16.13 24.25
N VAL A 41 2.39 -17.30 24.78
CA VAL A 41 2.36 -18.58 24.07
C VAL A 41 1.02 -19.30 24.30
N SER A 42 0.53 -19.30 25.54
CA SER A 42 -0.74 -19.94 25.91
C SER A 42 -1.51 -19.12 26.95
N ARG A 43 -2.84 -19.07 26.80
CA ARG A 43 -3.76 -18.60 27.85
C ARG A 43 -4.38 -19.82 28.52
N ASN A 44 -3.83 -20.22 29.66
CA ASN A 44 -4.46 -21.23 30.50
C ASN A 44 -5.69 -20.61 31.19
N LEU A 45 -6.86 -21.24 31.08
CA LEU A 45 -8.13 -20.70 31.63
C LEU A 45 -8.11 -20.56 33.16
N ILE A 46 -7.28 -21.34 33.86
CA ILE A 46 -7.22 -21.42 35.33
C ILE A 46 -5.80 -21.11 35.84
N GLY A 47 -4.87 -20.70 34.96
CA GLY A 47 -3.45 -20.52 35.29
C GLY A 47 -2.89 -19.16 34.92
N LYS A 48 -1.67 -18.86 35.40
CA LYS A 48 -0.93 -17.70 34.90
C LYS A 48 -0.65 -17.89 33.40
N PRO A 49 -0.77 -16.83 32.58
CA PRO A 49 -0.38 -16.87 31.18
C PRO A 49 1.08 -17.31 31.04
N GLU A 50 1.36 -18.17 30.07
CA GLU A 50 2.73 -18.58 29.76
C GLU A 50 3.35 -17.58 28.77
N GLU A 51 4.34 -16.84 29.24
CA GLU A 51 5.09 -15.87 28.44
C GLU A 51 6.50 -16.39 28.15
N ARG A 52 6.95 -16.19 26.91
CA ARG A 52 8.32 -16.47 26.47
C ARG A 52 8.95 -15.20 25.91
N VAL A 53 10.23 -14.98 26.19
CA VAL A 53 10.99 -13.91 25.52
C VAL A 53 11.40 -14.40 24.14
N GLU A 54 11.01 -13.66 23.12
CA GLU A 54 11.44 -13.87 21.73
C GLU A 54 12.31 -12.70 21.29
N THR A 55 13.31 -12.99 20.45
CA THR A 55 14.25 -11.98 19.93
C THR A 55 14.43 -12.16 18.43
N ASP A 56 14.40 -11.06 17.69
CA ASP A 56 14.76 -11.03 16.28
C ASP A 56 15.64 -9.80 15.99
N THR A 57 16.51 -9.90 14.98
CA THR A 57 17.39 -8.80 14.57
C THR A 57 17.33 -8.61 13.07
N ALA A 58 17.19 -7.36 12.62
CA ALA A 58 17.21 -6.99 11.21
C ALA A 58 18.19 -5.84 10.97
N ASP A 59 18.65 -5.76 9.72
CA ASP A 59 19.40 -4.60 9.26
C ASP A 59 18.46 -3.40 9.07
N GLY A 60 18.89 -2.26 9.59
CA GLY A 60 18.25 -0.98 9.41
C GLY A 60 18.78 -0.22 8.20
N GLU A 61 18.71 1.10 8.32
CA GLU A 61 19.20 2.05 7.33
C GLU A 61 20.72 1.93 7.15
N SER A 62 21.19 2.05 5.91
CA SER A 62 22.62 2.16 5.61
C SER A 62 23.17 3.56 5.92
N ALA A 63 24.49 3.66 6.07
CA ALA A 63 25.17 4.94 6.26
C ALA A 63 24.82 5.95 5.13
N LEU A 64 24.84 5.50 3.87
CA LEU A 64 24.46 6.34 2.73
C LEU A 64 22.97 6.77 2.79
N CYS A 65 22.06 5.87 3.18
CA CYS A 65 20.64 6.19 3.37
C CYS A 65 20.46 7.30 4.43
N LEU A 66 21.10 7.14 5.59
CA LEU A 66 21.03 8.13 6.68
C LEU A 66 21.61 9.47 6.25
N ALA A 67 22.74 9.49 5.53
CA ALA A 67 23.34 10.72 5.02
C ALA A 67 22.37 11.46 4.09
N ILE A 68 21.69 10.76 3.18
CA ILE A 68 20.67 11.35 2.30
C ILE A 68 19.51 11.92 3.12
N LEU A 69 19.02 11.19 4.13
CA LEU A 69 17.93 11.62 4.99
C LEU A 69 18.24 12.88 5.82
N THR A 70 19.51 13.17 6.08
CA THR A 70 19.87 14.43 6.74
C THR A 70 19.73 15.66 5.84
N GLY A 71 19.65 15.47 4.52
CA GLY A 71 19.68 16.55 3.54
C GLY A 71 21.03 17.27 3.40
N ARG A 72 22.10 16.77 4.06
CA ARG A 72 23.43 17.40 4.07
C ARG A 72 24.33 16.75 3.01
N SER A 73 24.49 17.43 1.88
CA SER A 73 25.30 16.96 0.74
C SER A 73 26.75 16.62 1.10
N GLU A 74 27.35 17.34 2.05
CA GLU A 74 28.73 17.06 2.52
C GLU A 74 28.88 15.68 3.20
N LEU A 75 27.84 15.21 3.91
CA LEU A 75 27.87 13.88 4.50
C LEU A 75 27.77 12.79 3.42
N VAL A 76 26.89 13.00 2.44
CA VAL A 76 26.74 12.09 1.28
C VAL A 76 28.05 12.01 0.51
N ARG A 77 28.67 13.16 0.23
CA ARG A 77 29.99 13.25 -0.41
C ARG A 77 31.03 12.43 0.34
N ALA A 78 31.19 12.66 1.65
CA ALA A 78 32.18 11.97 2.47
C ALA A 78 31.98 10.44 2.45
N VAL A 79 30.73 9.97 2.56
CA VAL A 79 30.39 8.54 2.54
C VAL A 79 30.66 7.91 1.16
N LEU A 80 30.36 8.62 0.06
CA LEU A 80 30.67 8.16 -1.30
C LEU A 80 32.18 8.19 -1.60
N GLU A 81 32.91 9.18 -1.12
CA GLU A 81 34.38 9.24 -1.24
C GLU A 81 35.07 8.11 -0.46
N ALA A 82 34.45 7.64 0.62
CA ALA A 82 34.88 6.45 1.36
C ALA A 82 34.58 5.13 0.64
N GLY A 83 33.92 5.16 -0.53
CA GLY A 83 33.62 3.98 -1.34
C GLY A 83 32.24 3.37 -1.10
N ALA A 84 31.26 4.13 -0.59
CA ALA A 84 29.87 3.67 -0.60
C ALA A 84 29.40 3.53 -2.05
N ASP A 85 28.71 2.43 -2.35
CA ASP A 85 28.19 2.17 -3.69
C ASP A 85 26.82 2.86 -3.87
N PRO A 86 26.69 3.86 -4.77
CA PRO A 86 25.42 4.54 -4.98
C PRO A 86 24.36 3.68 -5.68
N ASN A 87 24.76 2.57 -6.31
CA ASN A 87 23.85 1.64 -6.99
C ASN A 87 23.38 0.50 -6.09
N SER A 88 23.88 0.42 -4.86
CA SER A 88 23.41 -0.55 -3.89
C SER A 88 21.96 -0.25 -3.48
N MET A 89 21.15 -1.31 -3.43
CA MET A 89 19.75 -1.21 -3.01
C MET A 89 19.65 -0.70 -1.57
N ILE A 90 18.81 0.31 -1.36
CA ILE A 90 18.46 0.79 -0.02
C ILE A 90 17.22 0.03 0.42
N SER A 91 17.29 -0.62 1.58
CA SER A 91 16.12 -1.25 2.20
C SER A 91 16.24 -1.21 3.72
N TRP A 92 15.14 -1.30 4.46
CA TRP A 92 15.17 -1.56 5.90
C TRP A 92 13.79 -2.00 6.40
N LYS A 93 13.75 -2.61 7.59
CA LYS A 93 12.52 -3.03 8.26
C LYS A 93 12.23 -2.15 9.46
N VAL A 94 10.95 -1.85 9.67
CA VAL A 94 10.46 -1.08 10.81
C VAL A 94 9.70 -2.00 11.76
N PRO A 95 10.12 -2.12 13.03
CA PRO A 95 9.45 -2.98 14.00
C PRO A 95 8.07 -2.45 14.37
N SER A 96 7.12 -3.34 14.66
CA SER A 96 5.82 -2.94 15.23
C SER A 96 5.93 -2.68 16.72
N GLY A 97 5.00 -1.91 17.27
CA GLY A 97 4.67 -1.92 18.70
C GLY A 97 3.37 -2.68 18.91
N ALA A 98 3.22 -3.33 20.07
CA ALA A 98 1.97 -3.96 20.49
C ALA A 98 1.87 -3.99 22.01
N GLU A 99 0.68 -3.71 22.55
CA GLU A 99 0.45 -3.76 24.00
C GLU A 99 0.66 -5.18 24.57
N THR A 100 0.25 -6.19 23.81
CA THR A 100 0.50 -7.60 24.14
C THR A 100 0.94 -8.33 22.88
N TRP A 101 2.09 -8.99 22.95
CA TRP A 101 2.56 -9.86 21.86
C TRP A 101 2.00 -11.26 22.04
N THR A 102 1.18 -11.72 21.10
CA THR A 102 0.87 -13.15 21.00
C THR A 102 1.83 -13.80 20.02
N LYS A 103 1.99 -15.13 20.07
CA LYS A 103 2.84 -15.86 19.12
C LYS A 103 2.46 -15.56 17.66
N ALA A 104 1.17 -15.55 17.34
CA ALA A 104 0.68 -15.22 16.01
C ALA A 104 1.01 -13.78 15.59
N LEU A 105 0.94 -12.81 16.53
CA LEU A 105 1.29 -11.43 16.25
C LEU A 105 2.80 -11.25 16.04
N TRP A 106 3.63 -11.94 16.82
CA TRP A 106 5.09 -11.95 16.65
C TRP A 106 5.50 -12.47 15.27
N GLU A 107 4.96 -13.62 14.87
CA GLU A 107 5.28 -14.24 13.57
C GLU A 107 4.88 -13.34 12.39
N LYS A 108 3.69 -12.72 12.46
CA LYS A 108 3.14 -11.93 11.35
C LYS A 108 3.56 -10.46 11.33
N ARG A 109 3.78 -9.84 12.49
CA ARG A 109 3.85 -8.37 12.62
C ARG A 109 5.05 -7.84 13.41
N ARG A 110 6.02 -8.66 13.81
CA ARG A 110 7.22 -8.14 14.50
C ARG A 110 7.94 -7.07 13.67
N TRP A 111 7.99 -7.25 12.35
CA TRP A 111 8.40 -6.24 11.38
C TRP A 111 7.14 -5.73 10.67
N HIS A 112 6.69 -4.53 11.00
CA HIS A 112 5.42 -4.01 10.49
C HIS A 112 5.52 -3.60 9.02
N LEU A 113 6.59 -2.89 8.68
CA LEU A 113 6.79 -2.28 7.37
C LEU A 113 8.21 -2.55 6.89
N GLN A 114 8.37 -2.57 5.57
CA GLN A 114 9.65 -2.64 4.88
C GLN A 114 9.69 -1.53 3.83
N PHE A 115 10.74 -0.73 3.86
CA PHE A 115 11.02 0.28 2.84
C PHE A 115 12.09 -0.26 1.90
N THR A 116 11.93 -0.02 0.60
CA THR A 116 12.92 -0.41 -0.41
C THR A 116 13.04 0.65 -1.50
N SER A 117 14.24 0.89 -1.98
CA SER A 117 14.53 1.70 -3.16
C SER A 117 15.66 1.04 -3.95
N PRO A 118 15.55 0.93 -5.30
CA PRO A 118 16.53 0.19 -6.10
C PRO A 118 17.96 0.71 -6.01
N SER A 119 18.13 2.02 -5.80
CA SER A 119 19.42 2.68 -5.68
C SER A 119 19.35 3.86 -4.73
N ALA A 120 20.51 4.43 -4.37
CA ALA A 120 20.56 5.67 -3.60
C ALA A 120 20.01 6.87 -4.38
N LEU A 121 20.09 6.84 -5.72
CA LEU A 121 19.53 7.88 -6.58
C LEU A 121 18.00 7.83 -6.60
N ASP A 122 17.41 6.64 -6.78
CA ASP A 122 15.97 6.44 -6.65
C ASP A 122 15.49 6.93 -5.28
N PHE A 123 16.22 6.59 -4.23
CA PHE A 123 15.90 7.01 -2.87
C PHE A 123 15.93 8.54 -2.71
N ALA A 124 16.98 9.22 -3.16
CA ALA A 124 17.11 10.68 -3.06
C ALA A 124 16.00 11.45 -3.82
N LEU A 125 15.43 10.84 -4.85
CA LEU A 125 14.32 11.38 -5.65
C LEU A 125 12.93 11.01 -5.11
N GLY A 126 12.83 10.30 -3.98
CA GLY A 126 11.54 9.85 -3.44
C GLY A 126 10.97 8.58 -4.11
N GLY A 127 11.77 7.87 -4.91
CA GLY A 127 11.47 6.56 -5.50
C GLY A 127 11.52 5.42 -4.48
N VAL A 128 10.84 5.58 -3.33
CA VAL A 128 10.79 4.59 -2.26
C VAL A 128 9.46 3.83 -2.33
N ARG A 129 9.53 2.51 -2.19
CA ARG A 129 8.38 1.61 -2.10
C ARG A 129 8.20 1.11 -0.67
N VAL A 130 6.96 1.06 -0.22
CA VAL A 130 6.59 0.60 1.13
C VAL A 130 5.78 -0.68 1.06
N PHE A 131 6.20 -1.69 1.82
CA PHE A 131 5.55 -2.99 1.94
C PHE A 131 5.23 -3.28 3.41
N PHE A 132 4.25 -4.13 3.67
CA PHE A 132 4.05 -4.75 4.97
C PHE A 132 5.07 -5.88 5.18
N GLY A 133 5.21 -6.34 6.43
CA GLY A 133 6.12 -7.44 6.77
C GLY A 133 5.83 -8.77 6.05
N ASP A 134 4.63 -8.93 5.48
CA ASP A 134 4.24 -10.07 4.64
C ASP A 134 4.58 -9.88 3.14
N GLY A 135 5.15 -8.74 2.76
CA GLY A 135 5.52 -8.40 1.40
C GLY A 135 4.41 -7.73 0.58
N SER A 136 3.19 -7.59 1.12
CA SER A 136 2.10 -6.90 0.42
C SER A 136 2.32 -5.37 0.37
N PRO A 137 1.86 -4.67 -0.68
CA PRO A 137 2.02 -3.21 -0.77
C PRO A 137 1.31 -2.46 0.36
N ALA A 138 2.02 -1.54 1.01
CA ALA A 138 1.46 -0.69 2.07
C ALA A 138 0.90 0.61 1.49
N ILE A 139 -0.21 0.51 0.75
CA ILE A 139 -0.79 1.61 -0.07
C ILE A 139 -0.96 2.92 0.72
N ARG A 140 -1.43 2.85 1.96
CA ARG A 140 -1.64 4.04 2.79
C ARG A 140 -0.32 4.73 3.14
N GLN A 141 0.70 3.96 3.51
CA GLN A 141 2.03 4.45 3.84
C GLN A 141 2.77 4.95 2.60
N GLN A 142 2.56 4.30 1.46
CA GLN A 142 3.05 4.75 0.16
C GLN A 142 2.47 6.13 -0.19
N ALA A 143 1.16 6.32 -0.05
CA ALA A 143 0.50 7.60 -0.31
C ALA A 143 0.98 8.71 0.65
N GLU A 144 1.15 8.41 1.95
CA GLU A 144 1.69 9.39 2.93
C GLU A 144 3.13 9.81 2.57
N LEU A 145 3.96 8.87 2.15
CA LEU A 145 5.32 9.12 1.69
C LEU A 145 5.33 10.00 0.43
N GLU A 146 4.47 9.73 -0.55
CA GLU A 146 4.39 10.48 -1.80
C GLU A 146 3.87 11.92 -1.59
N ASP A 147 2.91 12.09 -0.69
CA ASP A 147 2.30 13.39 -0.38
C ASP A 147 3.22 14.27 0.50
N THR A 148 3.83 13.68 1.52
CA THR A 148 4.52 14.46 2.57
C THR A 148 6.04 14.25 2.61
N GLY A 149 6.58 13.31 1.85
CA GLY A 149 7.96 12.86 1.96
C GLY A 149 8.28 12.19 3.31
N ARG A 150 7.28 11.89 4.15
CA ARG A 150 7.52 11.31 5.47
C ARG A 150 7.70 9.80 5.40
N LEU A 151 8.75 9.33 6.07
CA LEU A 151 9.08 7.93 6.21
C LEU A 151 9.29 7.56 7.69
N LEU A 152 9.20 6.26 7.97
CA LEU A 152 9.46 5.71 9.29
C LEU A 152 10.88 5.14 9.31
N ILE A 153 11.67 5.60 10.27
CA ILE A 153 13.05 5.17 10.45
C ILE A 153 13.26 4.63 11.86
N SER A 154 14.29 3.81 12.01
CA SER A 154 14.77 3.30 13.28
C SER A 154 15.13 4.45 14.22
N LYS A 155 15.11 4.17 15.53
CA LYS A 155 15.68 5.08 16.53
C LYS A 155 17.17 5.33 16.25
N ARG A 156 17.70 6.39 16.85
CA ARG A 156 19.13 6.74 16.75
C ARG A 156 20.01 5.65 17.38
N GLY A 157 21.21 5.47 16.83
CA GLY A 157 22.22 4.52 17.26
C GLY A 157 22.53 3.47 16.20
N GLU A 158 23.80 3.04 16.13
CA GLU A 158 24.23 1.91 15.29
C GLU A 158 23.57 0.58 15.68
N ASN A 159 23.41 0.32 16.98
CA ASN A 159 22.80 -0.90 17.52
C ASN A 159 21.55 -0.55 18.34
N VAL A 160 20.40 -0.50 17.67
CA VAL A 160 19.12 -0.16 18.28
C VAL A 160 18.53 -1.40 18.96
N ARG A 161 18.31 -1.34 20.27
CA ARG A 161 17.63 -2.41 21.03
C ARG A 161 16.26 -1.93 21.49
N LEU A 162 15.22 -2.64 21.11
CA LEU A 162 13.84 -2.37 21.48
C LEU A 162 13.35 -3.48 22.39
N SER A 163 13.01 -3.14 23.63
CA SER A 163 12.48 -4.10 24.61
C SER A 163 10.99 -3.89 24.78
N ASN A 164 10.22 -4.84 24.24
CA ASN A 164 8.77 -4.96 24.33
C ASN A 164 8.01 -3.65 24.04
N PRO A 165 8.24 -3.01 22.86
CA PRO A 165 7.63 -1.73 22.54
C PRO A 165 6.10 -1.87 22.48
N ARG A 166 5.41 -1.03 23.24
CA ARG A 166 3.94 -1.06 23.37
C ARG A 166 3.24 -0.15 22.37
N SER A 167 3.94 0.88 21.92
CA SER A 167 3.41 1.89 21.00
C SER A 167 4.32 2.06 19.78
N PRO A 168 3.77 2.52 18.64
CA PRO A 168 4.59 2.74 17.45
C PRO A 168 5.70 3.79 17.66
N SER A 169 5.48 4.78 18.53
CA SER A 169 6.47 5.80 18.90
C SER A 169 7.64 5.26 19.72
N GLU A 170 7.51 4.10 20.37
CA GLU A 170 8.64 3.42 21.01
C GLU A 170 9.48 2.66 19.98
N SER A 171 8.84 2.10 18.94
CA SER A 171 9.51 1.28 17.93
C SER A 171 10.30 2.09 16.90
N TYR A 172 9.82 3.26 16.50
CA TYR A 172 10.41 4.04 15.41
C TYR A 172 10.24 5.54 15.59
N GLN A 173 10.85 6.32 14.70
CA GLN A 173 10.66 7.77 14.58
C GLN A 173 10.34 8.15 13.14
N ARG A 174 9.81 9.37 12.93
CA ARG A 174 9.53 9.89 11.60
C ARG A 174 10.71 10.72 11.09
N ALA A 175 11.01 10.61 9.80
CA ALA A 175 11.92 11.50 9.09
C ALA A 175 11.24 12.00 7.81
N THR A 176 11.69 13.14 7.30
CA THR A 176 11.23 13.70 6.03
C THR A 176 12.35 13.59 5.03
N LEU A 177 12.08 12.93 3.90
CA LEU A 177 12.95 12.88 2.75
C LEU A 177 12.67 14.11 1.89
N THR A 178 13.66 14.98 1.77
CA THR A 178 13.61 16.18 0.93
C THR A 178 14.62 16.02 -0.20
N PRO A 179 14.17 15.94 -1.46
CA PRO A 179 15.06 15.89 -2.62
C PRO A 179 16.01 17.09 -2.64
N ASN A 180 17.29 16.83 -2.90
CA ASN A 180 18.34 17.85 -2.91
C ASN A 180 19.21 17.66 -4.16
N LEU A 181 19.34 18.73 -4.96
CA LEU A 181 20.05 18.71 -6.25
C LEU A 181 21.54 18.38 -6.09
N ASP A 182 22.18 18.86 -5.02
CA ASP A 182 23.60 18.58 -4.75
C ASP A 182 23.79 17.09 -4.43
N ILE A 183 22.89 16.51 -3.64
CA ILE A 183 22.93 15.07 -3.31
C ILE A 183 22.77 14.25 -4.59
N VAL A 184 21.80 14.60 -5.44
CA VAL A 184 21.61 13.93 -6.73
C VAL A 184 22.88 14.05 -7.57
N THR A 185 23.44 15.25 -7.72
CA THR A 185 24.67 15.50 -8.47
C THR A 185 25.83 14.65 -7.96
N TRP A 186 26.04 14.54 -6.64
CA TRP A 186 27.06 13.68 -6.05
C TRP A 186 26.86 12.21 -6.39
N LEU A 187 25.63 11.71 -6.32
CA LEU A 187 25.30 10.33 -6.69
C LEU A 187 25.61 10.07 -8.17
N LEU A 188 25.21 10.97 -9.07
CA LEU A 188 25.49 10.85 -10.50
C LEU A 188 26.99 10.88 -10.80
N ASN A 189 27.74 11.79 -10.17
CA ASN A 189 29.19 11.90 -10.31
C ASN A 189 29.93 10.65 -9.81
N LYS A 190 29.33 9.93 -8.86
CA LYS A 190 29.86 8.68 -8.32
C LYS A 190 29.36 7.44 -9.07
N GLY A 191 28.74 7.64 -10.23
CA GLY A 191 28.34 6.55 -11.13
C GLY A 191 26.97 5.96 -10.83
N ALA A 192 26.08 6.69 -10.16
CA ALA A 192 24.69 6.26 -10.04
C ALA A 192 24.05 6.14 -11.43
N VAL A 193 23.42 4.99 -11.67
CA VAL A 193 22.69 4.68 -12.90
C VAL A 193 21.32 5.33 -12.84
N VAL A 194 20.95 6.06 -13.91
CA VAL A 194 19.60 6.64 -14.04
C VAL A 194 18.67 5.56 -14.56
N SER A 195 17.81 5.05 -13.69
CA SER A 195 16.76 4.09 -14.06
C SER A 195 15.51 4.83 -14.58
N LEU A 196 14.57 4.07 -15.17
CA LEU A 196 13.24 4.62 -15.50
C LEU A 196 12.51 5.12 -14.25
N SER A 197 12.63 4.40 -13.12
CA SER A 197 12.01 4.84 -11.86
C SER A 197 12.59 6.16 -11.33
N CYS A 198 13.87 6.45 -11.57
CA CYS A 198 14.47 7.75 -11.27
C CYS A 198 13.79 8.88 -12.06
N ARG A 199 13.55 8.67 -13.36
CA ARG A 199 12.89 9.64 -14.24
C ARG A 199 11.44 9.88 -13.82
N ASP A 200 10.71 8.82 -13.50
CA ASP A 200 9.34 8.92 -13.01
C ASP A 200 9.28 9.68 -11.69
N ALA A 201 10.21 9.38 -10.76
CA ALA A 201 10.31 10.07 -9.48
C ALA A 201 10.62 11.57 -9.65
N ALA A 202 11.61 11.91 -10.48
CA ALA A 202 11.93 13.30 -10.79
C ALA A 202 10.74 14.05 -11.44
N THR A 203 10.00 13.38 -12.33
CA THR A 203 8.80 13.95 -12.96
C THR A 203 7.70 14.23 -11.93
N ARG A 204 7.47 13.31 -10.98
CA ARG A 204 6.49 13.53 -9.88
C ARG A 204 6.87 14.72 -9.01
N LEU A 205 8.16 14.86 -8.66
CA LEU A 205 8.65 16.00 -7.89
C LEU A 205 8.38 17.34 -8.58
N GLY A 206 8.56 17.40 -9.91
CA GLY A 206 8.24 18.59 -10.70
C GLY A 206 6.76 18.96 -10.75
N ARG A 207 5.85 18.02 -10.43
CA ARG A 207 4.40 18.29 -10.35
C ARG A 207 3.94 18.73 -8.96
N ALA A 208 4.55 18.18 -7.90
CA ALA A 208 4.11 18.38 -6.52
C ALA A 208 4.69 19.65 -5.85
N ALA A 209 5.93 20.01 -6.18
CA ALA A 209 6.56 21.25 -5.74
C ALA A 209 6.67 22.20 -6.94
N SER A 210 6.57 23.52 -6.69
CA SER A 210 6.83 24.54 -7.72
C SER A 210 8.07 24.13 -8.54
N PRO A 211 7.92 23.94 -9.86
CA PRO A 211 8.73 22.99 -10.61
C PRO A 211 10.19 23.40 -10.52
N LEU A 212 11.02 22.49 -10.02
CA LEU A 212 12.45 22.52 -10.28
C LEU A 212 12.68 21.64 -11.53
N PRO A 213 12.52 22.16 -12.76
CA PRO A 213 12.86 21.43 -13.99
C PRO A 213 14.33 20.99 -14.00
N GLU A 214 15.13 21.52 -13.07
CA GLU A 214 16.52 21.18 -12.81
C GLU A 214 16.76 19.69 -12.57
N PHE A 215 15.88 18.97 -11.85
CA PHE A 215 16.08 17.52 -11.66
C PHE A 215 15.95 16.74 -12.97
N ALA A 216 14.92 17.02 -13.76
CA ALA A 216 14.73 16.37 -15.06
C ALA A 216 15.87 16.76 -16.03
N ALA A 217 16.24 18.04 -16.07
CA ALA A 217 17.36 18.52 -16.88
C ALA A 217 18.69 17.86 -16.48
N LEU A 218 18.93 17.66 -15.18
CA LEU A 218 20.13 17.00 -14.68
C LEU A 218 20.18 15.51 -15.05
N LEU A 219 19.03 14.82 -15.07
CA LEU A 219 18.95 13.41 -15.47
C LEU A 219 19.07 13.22 -16.99
N GLU A 220 18.61 14.18 -17.80
CA GLU A 220 18.68 14.14 -19.26
C GLU A 220 19.95 14.77 -19.85
N ALA A 221 20.73 15.49 -19.03
CA ALA A 221 21.97 16.09 -19.47
C ALA A 221 22.89 15.00 -20.07
N PRO A 222 23.34 15.15 -21.33
CA PRO A 222 24.27 14.20 -21.93
C PRO A 222 25.52 14.18 -21.08
N ARG A 223 25.77 13.06 -20.39
CA ARG A 223 26.98 12.88 -19.60
C ARG A 223 28.14 12.75 -20.57
N SER A 224 28.72 13.88 -20.96
CA SER A 224 30.10 13.87 -21.40
C SER A 224 30.89 13.29 -20.25
N PHE A 225 31.40 12.08 -20.45
CA PHE A 225 32.24 11.38 -19.48
C PHE A 225 33.51 12.21 -19.30
N VAL A 226 33.47 13.25 -18.48
CA VAL A 226 34.65 13.92 -17.97
C VAL A 226 35.18 12.98 -16.89
N ILE A 227 35.89 11.95 -17.34
CA ILE A 227 36.84 11.26 -16.46
C ILE A 227 37.85 12.34 -16.10
N ASP A 228 37.66 12.95 -14.94
CA ASP A 228 38.65 13.81 -14.35
C ASP A 228 39.89 12.94 -14.08
N LEU A 229 40.84 13.02 -15.01
CA LEU A 229 42.13 12.33 -15.03
C LEU A 229 43.08 12.85 -13.93
N HIS A 230 42.53 13.23 -12.78
CA HIS A 230 43.27 13.64 -11.58
C HIS A 230 43.79 12.46 -10.75
N ARG A 231 43.69 11.22 -11.26
CA ARG A 231 44.57 10.13 -10.77
C ARG A 231 45.96 10.36 -11.34
N GLY A 232 46.80 11.00 -10.53
CA GLY A 232 48.22 11.22 -10.79
C GLY A 232 48.92 9.98 -11.31
N PHE A 233 49.22 10.00 -12.61
CA PHE A 233 50.27 9.20 -13.20
C PHE A 233 51.60 9.80 -12.72
N SER A 234 52.14 9.26 -11.62
CA SER A 234 53.58 9.32 -11.37
C SER A 234 54.24 8.38 -12.37
N VAL A 235 54.45 8.87 -13.60
CA VAL A 235 55.41 8.25 -14.53
C VAL A 235 56.79 8.69 -14.08
N THR A 236 57.50 7.77 -13.46
CA THR A 236 58.96 7.86 -13.32
C THR A 236 59.57 7.95 -14.71
N ARG A 237 60.07 9.15 -15.02
CA ARG A 237 60.88 9.47 -16.18
C ARG A 237 62.23 8.76 -16.06
N GLY A 238 62.54 7.89 -17.02
CA GLY A 238 63.86 7.33 -17.24
C GLY A 238 64.00 6.94 -18.72
N ASP A 239 65.02 7.51 -19.38
CA ASP A 239 65.85 6.99 -20.48
C ASP A 239 65.19 6.24 -21.67
N GLU A 240 65.64 6.29 -22.92
CA GLU A 240 66.70 6.98 -23.66
C GLU A 240 66.45 6.59 -25.15
N MET A 241 66.79 7.51 -26.06
CA MET A 241 67.50 7.25 -27.33
C MET A 241 67.11 6.04 -28.24
N ARG A 242 66.65 6.32 -29.48
CA ARG A 242 67.34 5.99 -30.77
C ARG A 242 66.40 6.03 -32.00
N THR A 243 66.81 6.81 -33.00
CA THR A 243 66.46 6.66 -34.43
C THR A 243 67.31 5.53 -35.03
N PRO A 244 66.92 4.91 -36.18
CA PRO A 244 67.41 5.44 -37.46
C PRO A 244 66.47 5.28 -38.67
N SER A 245 66.81 6.10 -39.66
CA SER A 245 66.43 6.18 -41.06
C SER A 245 66.59 4.85 -41.84
N GLN A 246 65.75 4.62 -42.86
CA GLN A 246 66.21 4.31 -44.23
C GLN A 246 65.07 4.37 -45.26
N SER A 247 65.37 5.07 -46.35
CA SER A 247 64.54 5.30 -47.53
C SER A 247 64.91 4.30 -48.62
N SER A 248 63.93 3.70 -49.30
CA SER A 248 64.14 2.96 -50.55
C SER A 248 62.99 3.31 -51.50
N ARG A 249 63.32 4.08 -52.53
CA ARG A 249 62.40 4.62 -53.53
C ARG A 249 62.46 3.71 -54.76
N VAL A 250 61.42 2.91 -54.96
CA VAL A 250 61.24 2.07 -56.16
C VAL A 250 60.37 2.85 -57.14
N THR A 251 60.95 3.29 -58.26
CA THR A 251 60.23 3.84 -59.42
C THR A 251 59.58 2.70 -60.18
N ILE A 252 58.25 2.57 -60.05
CA ILE A 252 57.42 1.65 -60.84
C ILE A 252 56.77 2.45 -61.97
N ASP A 253 56.86 1.88 -63.17
CA ASP A 253 56.38 2.39 -64.45
C ASP A 253 54.84 2.63 -64.45
N ASP A 254 54.45 3.91 -64.51
CA ASP A 254 53.08 4.40 -64.28
C ASP A 254 52.13 4.22 -65.49
N THR A 255 52.62 3.79 -66.65
CA THR A 255 51.80 3.73 -67.87
C THR A 255 50.93 2.48 -68.00
N ARG A 256 51.22 1.40 -67.26
CA ARG A 256 50.37 0.18 -67.23
C ARG A 256 49.30 0.19 -66.14
N ARG A 257 49.36 1.12 -65.17
CA ARG A 257 48.38 1.21 -64.07
C ARG A 257 47.04 1.83 -64.49
N GLY A 258 47.03 2.74 -65.46
CA GLY A 258 45.79 3.42 -65.87
C GLY A 258 44.71 2.46 -66.38
N SER A 259 45.05 1.58 -67.33
CA SER A 259 44.08 0.65 -67.93
C SER A 259 43.51 -0.35 -66.92
N ALA A 260 44.35 -0.91 -66.04
CA ALA A 260 43.89 -1.89 -65.05
C ALA A 260 42.97 -1.27 -63.98
N VAL A 261 43.20 0.01 -63.65
CA VAL A 261 42.35 0.75 -62.70
C VAL A 261 40.99 1.10 -63.32
N ASP A 262 40.96 1.43 -64.62
CA ASP A 262 39.70 1.73 -65.31
C ASP A 262 38.85 0.47 -65.57
N ASP A 263 39.48 -0.68 -65.82
CA ASP A 263 38.79 -1.95 -65.95
C ASP A 263 38.23 -2.44 -64.60
N LEU A 264 39.01 -2.31 -63.51
CA LEU A 264 38.52 -2.58 -62.15
C LEU A 264 37.37 -1.65 -61.76
N ARG A 265 37.41 -0.37 -62.15
CA ARG A 265 36.29 0.56 -61.90
C ARG A 265 35.02 0.13 -62.60
N ARG A 266 35.10 -0.27 -63.88
CA ARG A 266 33.92 -0.77 -64.62
C ARG A 266 33.36 -2.03 -63.98
N GLU A 267 34.22 -2.97 -63.56
CA GLU A 267 33.80 -4.20 -62.90
C GLU A 267 33.12 -3.91 -61.55
N LEU A 268 33.63 -2.93 -60.80
CA LEU A 268 33.04 -2.49 -59.53
C LEU A 268 31.69 -1.78 -59.73
N GLU A 269 31.55 -0.99 -60.79
CA GLU A 269 30.29 -0.34 -61.17
C GLU A 269 29.22 -1.37 -61.58
N ASP A 270 29.58 -2.40 -62.35
CA ASP A 270 28.67 -3.48 -62.73
C ASP A 270 28.31 -4.38 -61.55
N LEU A 271 29.25 -4.69 -60.66
CA LEU A 271 28.97 -5.42 -59.43
C LEU A 271 28.02 -4.62 -58.53
N ARG A 272 28.23 -3.31 -58.43
CA ARG A 272 27.37 -2.41 -57.68
C ARG A 272 25.96 -2.35 -58.26
N ARG A 273 25.80 -2.27 -59.59
CA ARG A 273 24.48 -2.34 -60.24
C ARG A 273 23.78 -3.68 -60.01
N THR A 274 24.53 -4.77 -60.01
CA THR A 274 24.01 -6.12 -59.77
C THR A 274 23.54 -6.27 -58.33
N VAL A 275 24.34 -5.78 -57.37
CA VAL A 275 24.01 -5.75 -55.95
C VAL A 275 22.83 -4.82 -55.68
N GLU A 276 22.77 -3.63 -56.27
CA GLU A 276 21.63 -2.71 -56.15
C GLU A 276 20.35 -3.30 -56.76
N ALA A 277 20.43 -4.04 -57.86
CA ALA A 277 19.30 -4.78 -58.44
C ALA A 277 18.83 -5.96 -57.56
N GLN A 278 19.77 -6.63 -56.86
CA GLN A 278 19.44 -7.70 -55.91
C GLN A 278 18.94 -7.19 -54.56
N ILE A 279 19.36 -5.99 -54.12
CA ILE A 279 18.91 -5.35 -52.88
C ILE A 279 17.57 -4.61 -53.09
N GLY A 280 17.27 -4.16 -54.32
CA GLY A 280 16.04 -3.42 -54.63
C GLY A 280 14.76 -4.25 -54.68
N MET A 281 14.84 -5.58 -54.62
CA MET A 281 13.69 -6.46 -54.53
C MET A 281 13.52 -6.94 -53.08
N PRO A 282 12.51 -6.45 -52.33
CA PRO A 282 12.23 -6.96 -51.00
C PRO A 282 12.01 -8.48 -51.10
N PRO A 283 12.61 -9.28 -50.21
CA PRO A 283 12.53 -10.74 -50.32
C PRO A 283 11.05 -11.17 -50.33
N PRO A 284 10.67 -12.16 -51.15
CA PRO A 284 9.31 -12.68 -51.15
C PRO A 284 8.94 -13.14 -49.72
N GLY A 285 8.03 -12.41 -49.08
CA GLY A 285 7.68 -12.54 -47.66
C GLY A 285 7.83 -11.26 -46.83
N ALA A 286 8.61 -10.27 -47.28
CA ALA A 286 8.76 -8.99 -46.57
C ALA A 286 7.45 -8.20 -46.49
N ILE A 287 6.61 -8.27 -47.53
CA ILE A 287 5.28 -7.64 -47.55
C ILE A 287 4.36 -8.28 -46.49
N ASP A 288 4.47 -9.59 -46.27
CA ASP A 288 3.65 -10.28 -45.28
C ASP A 288 4.11 -9.96 -43.85
N ILE A 289 5.43 -9.82 -43.63
CA ILE A 289 5.99 -9.37 -42.35
C ILE A 289 5.58 -7.92 -42.03
N GLU A 290 5.60 -7.02 -43.02
CA GLU A 290 5.15 -5.63 -42.80
C GLU A 290 3.66 -5.57 -42.47
N ARG A 291 2.82 -6.36 -43.14
CA ARG A 291 1.39 -6.47 -42.81
C ARG A 291 1.17 -7.03 -41.42
N GLU A 292 1.90 -8.07 -41.02
CA GLU A 292 1.80 -8.64 -39.67
C GLU A 292 2.26 -7.66 -38.60
N ARG A 293 3.36 -6.94 -38.86
CA ARG A 293 3.84 -5.87 -37.99
C ARG A 293 2.80 -4.76 -37.82
N ASP A 294 2.18 -4.30 -38.91
CA ASP A 294 1.18 -3.24 -38.87
C ASP A 294 -0.12 -3.72 -38.18
N ALA A 295 -0.47 -5.00 -38.33
CA ALA A 295 -1.57 -5.63 -37.58
C ALA A 295 -1.28 -5.71 -36.07
N LEU A 296 -0.06 -6.11 -35.69
CA LEU A 296 0.37 -6.15 -34.29
C LEU A 296 0.43 -4.74 -33.67
N TYR A 297 0.92 -3.74 -34.42
CA TYR A 297 0.87 -2.35 -33.95
C TYR A 297 -0.57 -1.87 -33.75
N SER A 298 -1.49 -2.22 -34.65
CA SER A 298 -2.91 -1.88 -34.50
C SER A 298 -3.52 -2.53 -33.25
N GLN A 299 -3.19 -3.80 -32.96
CA GLN A 299 -3.61 -4.50 -31.75
C GLN A 299 -3.02 -3.86 -30.48
N LEU A 300 -1.74 -3.48 -30.51
CA LEU A 300 -1.07 -2.81 -29.39
C LEU A 300 -1.77 -1.48 -29.06
N MET A 301 -2.08 -0.66 -30.07
CA MET A 301 -2.77 0.61 -29.88
C MET A 301 -4.20 0.42 -29.34
N ALA A 302 -4.91 -0.61 -29.80
CA ALA A 302 -6.23 -0.95 -29.27
C ALA A 302 -6.17 -1.36 -27.78
N LEU A 303 -5.16 -2.15 -27.41
CA LEU A 303 -4.98 -2.60 -26.03
C LEU A 303 -4.53 -1.47 -25.09
N GLN A 304 -3.70 -0.54 -25.59
CA GLN A 304 -3.36 0.69 -24.88
C GLN A 304 -4.59 1.56 -24.63
N HIS A 305 -5.44 1.74 -25.64
CA HIS A 305 -6.69 2.48 -25.50
C HIS A 305 -7.63 1.83 -24.48
N GLN A 306 -7.76 0.50 -24.49
CA GLN A 306 -8.56 -0.24 -23.50
C GLN A 306 -8.00 -0.07 -22.07
N HIS A 307 -6.67 -0.05 -21.91
CA HIS A 307 -6.04 0.18 -20.62
C HIS A 307 -6.32 1.60 -20.09
N GLU A 308 -6.22 2.62 -20.94
CA GLU A 308 -6.56 4.00 -20.59
C GLU A 308 -8.04 4.14 -20.18
N GLN A 309 -8.93 3.43 -20.88
CA GLN A 309 -10.35 3.41 -20.53
C GLN A 309 -10.58 2.78 -19.14
N LEU A 310 -9.94 1.65 -18.84
CA LEU A 310 -10.03 1.01 -17.51
C LEU A 310 -9.50 1.89 -16.39
N LEU A 311 -8.44 2.67 -16.63
CA LEU A 311 -7.94 3.65 -15.67
C LEU A 311 -8.97 4.76 -15.41
N CYS A 312 -9.61 5.28 -16.46
CA CYS A 312 -10.69 6.26 -16.35
C CYS A 312 -11.87 5.71 -15.53
N ASP A 313 -12.30 4.48 -15.79
CA ASP A 313 -13.39 3.82 -15.05
C ASP A 313 -13.01 3.59 -13.57
N HIS A 314 -11.75 3.25 -13.30
CA HIS A 314 -11.25 3.10 -11.94
C HIS A 314 -11.28 4.41 -11.14
N ASP A 315 -10.89 5.52 -11.78
CA ASP A 315 -10.95 6.85 -11.16
C ASP A 315 -12.39 7.27 -10.86
N GLN A 316 -13.32 6.99 -11.78
CA GLN A 316 -14.76 7.25 -11.57
C GLN A 316 -15.33 6.43 -10.40
N LEU A 317 -15.01 5.14 -10.32
CA LEU A 317 -15.42 4.29 -9.20
C LEU A 317 -14.82 4.76 -7.86
N THR A 318 -13.58 5.23 -7.89
CA THR A 318 -12.91 5.76 -6.70
C THR A 318 -13.60 7.03 -6.19
N GLU A 319 -14.01 7.93 -7.08
CA GLU A 319 -14.76 9.13 -6.70
C GLU A 319 -16.16 8.76 -6.16
N LEU A 320 -16.86 7.82 -6.80
CA LEU A 320 -18.15 7.32 -6.32
C LEU A 320 -18.04 6.74 -4.90
N TYR A 321 -16.98 5.99 -4.62
CA TYR A 321 -16.74 5.44 -3.28
C TYR A 321 -16.45 6.53 -2.24
N ARG A 322 -15.75 7.61 -2.62
CA ARG A 322 -15.53 8.76 -1.74
C ARG A 322 -16.85 9.47 -1.42
N ASP A 323 -17.72 9.65 -2.41
CA ASP A 323 -19.03 10.27 -2.20
C ASP A 323 -19.94 9.41 -1.33
N LEU A 324 -20.00 8.10 -1.58
CA LEU A 324 -20.74 7.17 -0.72
C LEU A 324 -20.22 7.19 0.73
N ARG A 325 -18.90 7.34 0.92
CA ARG A 325 -18.31 7.45 2.25
C ARG A 325 -18.69 8.77 2.93
N ARG A 326 -18.69 9.90 2.20
CA ARG A 326 -19.15 11.21 2.71
C ARG A 326 -20.62 11.15 3.11
N GLU A 327 -21.46 10.51 2.30
CA GLU A 327 -22.89 10.33 2.59
C GLU A 327 -23.10 9.46 3.83
N ASN A 328 -22.38 8.33 3.95
CA ASN A 328 -22.42 7.50 5.15
C ASN A 328 -21.96 8.25 6.41
N GLU A 329 -20.93 9.09 6.30
CA GLU A 329 -20.48 9.92 7.42
C GLU A 329 -21.52 10.99 7.78
N TYR A 330 -22.17 11.60 6.79
CA TYR A 330 -23.26 12.55 7.00
C TYR A 330 -24.46 11.88 7.70
N ILE A 331 -24.86 10.69 7.22
CA ILE A 331 -25.87 9.86 7.86
C ILE A 331 -25.47 9.56 9.31
N ARG A 332 -24.24 9.12 9.56
CA ARG A 332 -23.74 8.90 10.94
C ARG A 332 -23.83 10.17 11.79
N LYS A 333 -23.49 11.35 11.27
CA LYS A 333 -23.59 12.62 12.02
C LYS A 333 -25.04 12.99 12.34
N LEU A 334 -25.97 12.76 11.42
CA LEU A 334 -27.41 12.94 11.67
C LEU A 334 -27.90 11.98 12.77
N TYR A 335 -27.45 10.72 12.76
CA TYR A 335 -27.81 9.74 13.79
C TYR A 335 -27.07 9.90 15.13
N VAL A 336 -25.89 10.52 15.15
CA VAL A 336 -25.11 10.79 16.39
C VAL A 336 -25.55 12.09 17.07
N SER A 337 -26.16 13.04 16.34
CA SER A 337 -26.73 14.27 16.94
C SER A 337 -28.06 14.02 17.65
N SER A 338 -28.72 12.89 17.37
CA SER A 338 -29.64 12.24 18.30
C SER A 338 -28.84 11.22 19.09
N GLU A 339 -28.15 11.61 20.16
CA GLU A 339 -27.59 10.62 21.09
C GLU A 339 -28.70 9.62 21.43
N PRO A 340 -28.64 8.34 21.00
CA PRO A 340 -29.51 7.35 21.60
C PRO A 340 -29.19 7.42 23.08
N PRO A 341 -30.20 7.56 23.97
CA PRO A 341 -29.94 7.63 25.40
C PRO A 341 -29.05 6.44 25.73
N ASN A 342 -27.84 6.76 26.21
CA ASN A 342 -26.84 5.86 26.78
C ASN A 342 -27.53 4.57 27.21
N PRO A 343 -27.22 3.37 26.65
CA PRO A 343 -28.01 2.15 26.86
C PRO A 343 -28.20 1.98 28.36
N GLN A 344 -29.36 2.45 28.84
CA GLN A 344 -29.57 2.57 30.26
C GLN A 344 -29.57 1.14 30.75
N SER A 345 -28.77 0.88 31.78
CA SER A 345 -28.72 -0.42 32.43
C SER A 345 -30.16 -0.93 32.58
N PRO A 346 -30.45 -2.17 32.15
CA PRO A 346 -31.80 -2.70 32.16
C PRO A 346 -32.46 -2.41 33.51
N LEU A 347 -33.70 -1.90 33.49
CA LEU A 347 -34.45 -1.71 34.72
C LEU A 347 -34.83 -3.11 35.22
N PRO A 348 -34.28 -3.58 36.35
CA PRO A 348 -34.64 -4.89 36.87
C PRO A 348 -36.10 -4.83 37.31
N ILE A 349 -36.94 -5.62 36.64
CA ILE A 349 -38.37 -5.68 36.88
C ILE A 349 -38.75 -7.15 37.03
N PHE A 350 -39.08 -7.57 38.24
CA PHE A 350 -39.51 -8.96 38.49
C PHE A 350 -41.03 -9.01 38.43
N LYS A 351 -41.59 -9.13 37.23
CA LYS A 351 -43.05 -9.14 37.03
C LYS A 351 -43.49 -10.27 36.10
N LEU A 352 -44.58 -10.93 36.47
CA LEU A 352 -45.28 -11.86 35.61
C LEU A 352 -46.11 -11.08 34.59
N VAL A 353 -45.90 -11.36 33.30
CA VAL A 353 -46.68 -10.77 32.20
C VAL A 353 -47.36 -11.87 31.39
N VAL A 354 -48.45 -11.52 30.72
CA VAL A 354 -49.20 -12.43 29.84
C VAL A 354 -49.00 -12.00 28.39
N VAL A 355 -48.71 -12.95 27.51
CA VAL A 355 -48.54 -12.70 26.07
C VAL A 355 -49.90 -12.34 25.45
N LYS A 356 -49.98 -11.17 24.82
CA LYS A 356 -51.19 -10.67 24.13
C LYS A 356 -51.11 -10.76 22.60
N SER A 357 -49.91 -10.93 22.04
CA SER A 357 -49.72 -11.20 20.61
C SER A 357 -48.57 -12.18 20.42
N ASP A 358 -48.70 -13.06 19.42
CA ASP A 358 -47.66 -14.02 19.06
C ASP A 358 -46.37 -13.30 18.63
N TYR A 359 -45.23 -13.93 18.90
CA TYR A 359 -43.91 -13.46 18.47
C TYR A 359 -43.03 -14.65 18.09
N GLU A 360 -42.56 -14.66 16.84
CA GLU A 360 -41.61 -15.64 16.34
C GLU A 360 -40.18 -15.11 16.47
N LYS A 361 -39.31 -15.92 17.07
CA LYS A 361 -37.94 -15.53 17.40
C LYS A 361 -37.07 -15.40 16.14
N GLU A 362 -36.33 -14.30 16.03
CA GLU A 362 -35.46 -14.01 14.87
C GLU A 362 -34.06 -14.64 14.99
N GLY A 363 -33.73 -15.19 16.16
CA GLY A 363 -32.39 -15.67 16.50
C GLY A 363 -32.36 -16.44 17.83
N PRO A 364 -31.22 -17.08 18.18
CA PRO A 364 -31.09 -17.93 19.36
C PRO A 364 -31.18 -17.17 20.70
N GLU A 365 -30.99 -15.85 20.71
CA GLU A 365 -31.09 -14.98 21.88
C GLU A 365 -32.52 -14.52 22.20
N TYR A 366 -33.46 -14.77 21.29
CA TYR A 366 -34.88 -14.43 21.42
C TYR A 366 -35.70 -15.65 21.83
N MET A 367 -36.86 -15.42 22.43
CA MET A 367 -37.79 -16.49 22.78
C MET A 367 -39.11 -16.37 22.03
N ASN A 368 -39.69 -17.51 21.65
CA ASN A 368 -41.00 -17.56 21.03
C ASN A 368 -42.09 -17.23 22.07
N LEU A 369 -43.08 -16.45 21.66
CA LEU A 369 -44.26 -16.15 22.47
C LEU A 369 -45.53 -16.58 21.74
N LEU A 370 -46.43 -17.26 22.46
CA LEU A 370 -47.79 -17.55 21.99
C LEU A 370 -48.82 -16.87 22.91
N VAL A 371 -49.88 -16.32 22.32
CA VAL A 371 -50.96 -15.63 23.06
C VAL A 371 -51.47 -16.50 24.22
N GLY A 372 -51.61 -15.88 25.40
CA GLY A 372 -52.07 -16.53 26.62
C GLY A 372 -50.97 -17.19 27.46
N GLN A 373 -49.75 -17.35 26.92
CA GLN A 373 -48.61 -17.80 27.71
C GLN A 373 -48.21 -16.76 28.76
N ARG A 374 -47.52 -17.24 29.81
CA ARG A 374 -47.00 -16.40 30.89
C ARG A 374 -45.49 -16.29 30.76
N VAL A 375 -44.98 -15.09 30.98
CA VAL A 375 -43.56 -14.80 30.94
C VAL A 375 -43.16 -14.13 32.25
N PHE A 376 -42.15 -14.67 32.93
CA PHE A 376 -41.46 -13.96 33.99
C PHE A 376 -40.48 -12.99 33.34
N CYS A 377 -40.84 -11.72 33.30
CA CYS A 377 -39.92 -10.66 32.90
C CYS A 377 -38.99 -10.38 34.08
N TYR A 378 -37.68 -10.29 33.82
CA TYR A 378 -36.66 -9.94 34.80
C TYR A 378 -36.07 -8.54 34.57
N ALA A 379 -36.08 -8.07 33.32
CA ALA A 379 -35.47 -6.82 32.91
C ALA A 379 -36.26 -6.16 31.78
N GLU A 380 -36.42 -4.84 31.85
CA GLU A 380 -37.02 -4.00 30.82
C GLU A 380 -35.97 -3.01 30.29
N TYR A 381 -35.86 -2.94 28.97
CA TYR A 381 -34.92 -2.10 28.25
C TYR A 381 -35.66 -0.92 27.61
N VAL A 382 -34.96 0.22 27.50
CA VAL A 382 -35.53 1.49 27.00
C VAL A 382 -36.06 1.38 25.57
N ASN A 383 -35.54 0.44 24.78
CA ASN A 383 -35.98 0.19 23.41
C ASN A 383 -37.26 -0.66 23.32
N THR A 384 -38.05 -0.75 24.40
CA THR A 384 -39.31 -1.53 24.48
C THR A 384 -39.13 -3.04 24.39
N TRP A 385 -37.94 -3.55 24.76
CA TRP A 385 -37.66 -4.98 24.88
C TRP A 385 -37.67 -5.41 26.34
N GLY A 386 -38.08 -6.65 26.57
CA GLY A 386 -37.94 -7.35 27.84
C GLY A 386 -36.97 -8.52 27.70
N TRP A 387 -36.35 -8.92 28.81
CA TRP A 387 -35.66 -10.19 28.92
C TRP A 387 -36.30 -11.01 30.06
N GLY A 388 -36.57 -12.28 29.81
CA GLY A 388 -37.40 -13.09 30.69
C GLY A 388 -37.33 -14.59 30.41
N THR A 389 -38.10 -15.34 31.20
CA THR A 389 -38.37 -16.78 30.99
C THR A 389 -39.82 -16.98 30.63
N ASN A 390 -40.09 -17.69 29.54
CA ASN A 390 -41.44 -18.18 29.23
C ASN A 390 -41.76 -19.38 30.13
N ASP A 391 -42.81 -19.28 30.94
CA ASP A 391 -43.19 -20.30 31.93
C ASP A 391 -43.62 -21.62 31.27
N SER A 392 -44.23 -21.54 30.07
CA SER A 392 -44.73 -22.70 29.34
C SER A 392 -43.62 -23.44 28.58
N SER A 393 -42.75 -22.71 27.87
CA SER A 393 -41.68 -23.33 27.07
C SER A 393 -40.37 -23.53 27.83
N ARG A 394 -40.21 -22.86 28.98
CA ARG A 394 -38.95 -22.76 29.76
C ARG A 394 -37.79 -22.12 28.98
N GLU A 395 -38.06 -21.48 27.84
CA GLU A 395 -37.05 -20.72 27.09
C GLU A 395 -36.76 -19.38 27.78
N ASN A 396 -35.49 -18.98 27.75
CA ASN A 396 -35.04 -17.64 28.15
C ASN A 396 -34.68 -16.84 26.91
N GLY A 397 -35.03 -15.57 26.88
CA GLY A 397 -34.64 -14.72 25.75
C GLY A 397 -35.21 -13.33 25.80
N PHE A 398 -34.83 -12.54 24.80
CA PHE A 398 -35.42 -11.25 24.54
C PHE A 398 -36.79 -11.38 23.87
N PHE A 399 -37.67 -10.46 24.20
CA PHE A 399 -38.99 -10.35 23.58
C PHE A 399 -39.48 -8.89 23.55
N PRO A 400 -40.36 -8.52 22.60
CA PRO A 400 -40.93 -7.17 22.56
C PRO A 400 -41.94 -6.98 23.71
N LEU A 401 -41.83 -5.90 24.47
CA LEU A 401 -42.82 -5.56 25.50
C LEU A 401 -44.19 -5.23 24.90
N SER A 402 -44.22 -4.86 23.61
CA SER A 402 -45.45 -4.71 22.84
C SER A 402 -46.23 -6.02 22.69
N CYS A 403 -45.60 -7.19 22.89
CA CYS A 403 -46.25 -8.49 22.79
C CYS A 403 -46.85 -9.00 24.10
N VAL A 404 -46.65 -8.29 25.21
CA VAL A 404 -47.13 -8.69 26.53
C VAL A 404 -48.03 -7.62 27.17
N MET A 405 -48.76 -8.02 28.20
CA MET A 405 -49.53 -7.12 29.06
C MET A 405 -49.47 -7.56 30.52
N ALA A 406 -49.78 -6.63 31.43
CA ALA A 406 -49.98 -6.96 32.82
C ALA A 406 -51.19 -7.90 32.96
N PRO A 407 -51.15 -8.92 33.85
CA PRO A 407 -52.26 -9.81 34.07
C PRO A 407 -53.49 -9.03 34.58
N PRO A 408 -54.71 -9.32 34.07
CA PRO A 408 -55.92 -8.53 34.35
C PRO A 408 -56.40 -8.56 35.82
N HIS A 409 -55.83 -9.43 36.65
CA HIS A 409 -56.06 -9.48 38.09
C HIS A 409 -54.73 -9.68 38.81
N ALA A 410 -54.03 -8.60 39.13
CA ALA A 410 -52.85 -8.64 39.99
C ALA A 410 -53.27 -8.87 41.45
N LEU A 411 -53.80 -10.06 41.75
CA LEU A 411 -53.88 -10.55 43.12
C LEU A 411 -52.52 -11.14 43.46
N ASP A 412 -51.80 -10.46 44.35
CA ASP A 412 -50.56 -10.84 45.03
C ASP A 412 -49.97 -12.19 44.58
N TYR A 413 -49.32 -12.18 43.43
CA TYR A 413 -48.58 -13.36 42.98
C TYR A 413 -47.28 -13.40 43.78
N VAL A 414 -47.28 -14.18 44.86
CA VAL A 414 -46.07 -14.51 45.64
C VAL A 414 -45.18 -15.34 44.71
N ALA A 415 -44.01 -14.79 44.35
CA ALA A 415 -43.02 -15.51 43.56
C ALA A 415 -42.73 -16.86 44.24
N PRO A 416 -42.74 -18.00 43.52
CA PRO A 416 -42.33 -19.27 44.09
C PRO A 416 -40.86 -19.15 44.54
N ASP A 417 -40.58 -19.35 45.84
CA ASP A 417 -39.22 -19.33 46.41
C ASP A 417 -38.25 -20.30 45.68
N GLU A 418 -38.78 -21.29 44.96
CA GLU A 418 -38.02 -22.30 44.22
C GLU A 418 -37.56 -21.86 42.81
N LEU A 419 -37.93 -20.67 42.33
CA LEU A 419 -37.62 -20.18 40.98
C LEU A 419 -36.75 -18.93 40.94
N LEU A 420 -35.97 -18.64 41.98
CA LEU A 420 -34.90 -17.64 41.90
C LEU A 420 -33.58 -18.33 41.48
N PRO A 421 -33.28 -18.48 40.18
CA PRO A 421 -31.91 -18.75 39.77
C PRO A 421 -31.04 -17.59 40.23
N THR A 422 -29.85 -17.89 40.75
CA THR A 422 -28.87 -16.91 41.20
C THR A 422 -28.72 -15.78 40.16
N ILE A 423 -29.11 -14.57 40.54
CA ILE A 423 -29.17 -13.34 39.71
C ILE A 423 -27.82 -12.97 39.06
N SER A 424 -26.74 -13.65 39.41
CA SER A 424 -25.40 -13.55 38.81
C SER A 424 -25.30 -13.92 37.32
N LEU A 425 -26.40 -14.30 36.66
CA LEU A 425 -26.45 -14.65 35.24
C LEU A 425 -26.98 -13.55 34.30
N ILE A 426 -27.44 -12.40 34.83
CA ILE A 426 -27.71 -11.23 33.97
C ILE A 426 -26.35 -10.68 33.52
N ARG A 427 -25.85 -11.20 32.40
CA ARG A 427 -24.63 -10.69 31.78
C ARG A 427 -24.92 -9.27 31.29
N ASN A 428 -24.22 -8.29 31.87
CA ASN A 428 -24.25 -6.90 31.43
C ASN A 428 -23.83 -6.71 29.96
N ASP A 429 -23.22 -7.74 29.37
CA ASP A 429 -22.69 -7.73 28.01
C ASP A 429 -23.74 -8.12 26.95
N ILE A 430 -24.96 -8.51 27.35
CA ILE A 430 -26.02 -8.92 26.42
C ILE A 430 -26.98 -7.75 26.21
N HIS A 431 -26.88 -7.12 25.04
CA HIS A 431 -27.75 -6.01 24.65
C HIS A 431 -28.91 -6.52 23.78
N PRO A 432 -30.13 -5.98 23.94
CA PRO A 432 -31.21 -6.24 22.99
C PRO A 432 -30.81 -5.74 21.59
N PRO A 433 -31.39 -6.27 20.50
CA PRO A 433 -31.11 -5.76 19.17
C PRO A 433 -31.39 -4.27 19.07
N SER A 434 -30.60 -3.62 18.22
CA SER A 434 -30.97 -2.31 17.70
C SER A 434 -32.31 -2.44 16.98
N LEU A 435 -33.25 -1.53 17.24
CA LEU A 435 -34.56 -1.53 16.57
C LEU A 435 -34.37 -1.73 15.06
N PRO A 436 -35.06 -2.68 14.41
CA PRO A 436 -35.01 -2.78 12.96
C PRO A 436 -35.49 -1.44 12.39
N LEU A 437 -34.67 -0.82 11.55
CA LEU A 437 -35.09 0.35 10.77
C LEU A 437 -36.35 -0.03 9.99
N PRO A 438 -37.37 0.84 9.91
CA PRO A 438 -38.61 0.50 9.23
C PRO A 438 -38.32 0.07 7.79
N VAL A 439 -38.54 -1.21 7.51
CA VAL A 439 -38.46 -1.78 6.17
C VAL A 439 -39.70 -1.31 5.42
N SER A 440 -39.50 -0.37 4.49
CA SER A 440 -40.53 0.07 3.56
C SER A 440 -40.85 -1.05 2.57
N GLY A 441 -41.67 -2.02 2.98
CA GLY A 441 -42.30 -2.98 2.09
C GLY A 441 -43.52 -2.37 1.37
N PRO A 442 -43.81 -2.77 0.12
CA PRO A 442 -44.90 -2.19 -0.65
C PRO A 442 -46.25 -2.66 -0.11
N VAL A 443 -47.00 -1.72 0.49
CA VAL A 443 -48.41 -1.91 0.80
C VAL A 443 -49.19 -1.92 -0.52
N SER A 444 -49.70 -3.10 -0.89
CA SER A 444 -50.70 -3.23 -1.94
C SER A 444 -52.05 -2.78 -1.38
N SER A 445 -52.49 -1.58 -1.76
CA SER A 445 -53.88 -1.17 -1.56
C SER A 445 -54.39 -0.34 -2.73
N ARG A 446 -55.51 -0.81 -3.28
CA ARG A 446 -56.34 -0.17 -4.30
C ARG A 446 -56.67 1.29 -3.94
N THR A 447 -56.70 2.11 -4.99
CA THR A 447 -57.20 3.49 -5.09
C THR A 447 -58.65 3.64 -4.57
N PRO A 448 -59.07 4.82 -4.07
CA PRO A 448 -59.43 5.94 -4.97
C PRO A 448 -58.95 7.35 -4.54
N SER A 449 -58.51 8.08 -5.57
CA SER A 449 -58.85 9.47 -5.94
C SER A 449 -58.73 10.64 -4.93
N SER A 450 -57.77 11.51 -5.28
CA SER A 450 -57.82 12.99 -5.27
C SER A 450 -57.75 13.75 -3.94
N VAL A 451 -56.65 14.48 -3.71
CA VAL A 451 -56.61 15.96 -3.61
C VAL A 451 -55.15 16.41 -3.72
N ARG A 452 -54.93 17.49 -4.50
CA ARG A 452 -53.66 18.20 -4.71
C ARG A 452 -53.12 18.86 -3.44
N GLN A 453 -51.81 18.81 -3.21
CA GLN A 453 -50.97 19.98 -2.87
C GLN A 453 -49.47 19.65 -3.04
N ALA A 454 -48.70 20.66 -3.41
CA ALA A 454 -47.34 20.58 -3.93
C ALA A 454 -46.29 21.12 -2.95
N VAL A 455 -45.12 20.47 -2.81
CA VAL A 455 -43.80 20.99 -2.34
C VAL A 455 -42.68 20.04 -2.88
N PRO A 456 -41.44 20.47 -3.20
CA PRO A 456 -40.62 19.84 -4.23
C PRO A 456 -39.45 18.94 -3.77
N ALA A 457 -39.07 18.05 -4.71
CA ALA A 457 -37.74 17.56 -5.09
C ALA A 457 -36.72 17.11 -4.00
N ALA A 458 -36.65 15.79 -3.75
CA ALA A 458 -35.44 15.12 -3.25
C ALA A 458 -35.24 13.67 -3.76
N ASN A 459 -36.08 13.19 -4.70
CA ASN A 459 -36.09 11.77 -5.11
C ASN A 459 -35.35 11.45 -6.42
N ASP A 460 -34.74 12.44 -7.07
CA ASP A 460 -34.23 12.27 -8.45
C ASP A 460 -32.80 11.68 -8.52
N THR A 461 -32.00 11.78 -7.45
CA THR A 461 -30.59 11.34 -7.44
C THR A 461 -30.44 9.82 -7.25
N ARG A 462 -31.32 9.21 -6.45
CA ARG A 462 -31.30 7.77 -6.14
C ARG A 462 -31.69 6.90 -7.33
N ASN A 463 -32.64 7.37 -8.14
CA ASN A 463 -33.07 6.66 -9.36
C ASN A 463 -32.01 6.72 -10.48
N ARG A 464 -31.17 7.77 -10.53
CA ARG A 464 -30.06 7.85 -11.50
C ARG A 464 -28.92 6.89 -11.19
N HIS A 465 -28.61 6.64 -9.91
CA HIS A 465 -27.52 5.75 -9.50
C HIS A 465 -27.87 4.27 -9.66
N MET A 466 -29.13 3.88 -9.38
CA MET A 466 -29.59 2.51 -9.61
C MET A 466 -29.67 2.15 -11.11
N GLY A 467 -29.97 3.13 -11.98
CA GLY A 467 -29.97 2.92 -13.43
C GLY A 467 -28.58 2.68 -14.03
N ALA A 468 -27.55 3.36 -13.52
CA ALA A 468 -26.16 3.16 -13.95
C ALA A 468 -25.64 1.76 -13.57
N LEU A 469 -25.93 1.28 -12.36
CA LEU A 469 -25.53 -0.06 -11.91
C LEU A 469 -26.25 -1.19 -12.67
N ALA A 470 -27.51 -0.98 -13.08
CA ALA A 470 -28.25 -1.96 -13.89
C ALA A 470 -27.73 -2.09 -15.33
N THR A 471 -26.97 -1.12 -15.82
CA THR A 471 -26.41 -1.12 -17.20
C THR A 471 -25.03 -1.80 -17.25
N ILE A 472 -24.28 -1.79 -16.14
CA ILE A 472 -22.90 -2.30 -16.07
C ILE A 472 -22.87 -3.82 -15.83
N ALA A 473 -23.84 -4.38 -15.12
CA ALA A 473 -23.86 -5.80 -14.76
C ALA A 473 -23.91 -6.77 -15.97
N PRO A 474 -24.75 -6.57 -17.01
CA PRO A 474 -24.80 -7.47 -18.16
C PRO A 474 -23.51 -7.44 -19.01
N ALA A 475 -22.87 -6.26 -19.10
CA ALA A 475 -21.64 -6.09 -19.88
C ALA A 475 -20.43 -6.82 -19.25
N LEU A 476 -20.43 -7.01 -17.93
CA LEU A 476 -19.43 -7.80 -17.21
C LEU A 476 -19.65 -9.31 -17.33
N GLU A 477 -20.91 -9.76 -17.44
CA GLU A 477 -21.25 -11.16 -17.69
C GLU A 477 -20.83 -11.60 -19.11
N ASP A 478 -21.11 -10.79 -20.14
CA ASP A 478 -20.68 -11.06 -21.53
C ASP A 478 -19.14 -11.12 -21.67
N GLN A 479 -18.40 -10.32 -20.90
CA GLN A 479 -16.93 -10.35 -20.91
C GLN A 479 -16.35 -11.57 -20.19
N LEU A 480 -16.99 -12.03 -19.11
CA LEU A 480 -16.62 -13.27 -18.41
C LEU A 480 -16.93 -14.52 -19.26
N GLU A 481 -17.96 -14.45 -20.11
CA GLU A 481 -18.31 -15.54 -21.01
C GLU A 481 -17.35 -15.64 -22.21
N MET A 482 -16.88 -14.50 -22.75
CA MET A 482 -15.80 -14.51 -23.76
C MET A 482 -14.48 -15.11 -23.26
N LEU A 483 -14.15 -14.91 -21.98
CA LEU A 483 -12.93 -15.49 -21.38
C LEU A 483 -13.04 -17.00 -21.14
N ARG A 484 -14.25 -17.56 -21.03
CA ARG A 484 -14.47 -19.01 -20.85
C ARG A 484 -14.36 -19.83 -22.14
N VAL A 485 -14.50 -19.19 -23.31
CA VAL A 485 -14.44 -19.87 -24.61
C VAL A 485 -12.99 -20.10 -25.10
N GLY A 486 -11.99 -19.47 -24.45
CA GLY A 486 -10.58 -19.53 -24.86
C GLY A 486 -9.80 -20.79 -24.45
N ASP A 487 -10.29 -21.61 -23.52
CA ASP A 487 -9.51 -22.72 -22.92
C ASP A 487 -9.66 -24.08 -23.64
N SER A 488 -10.18 -24.10 -24.87
CA SER A 488 -10.35 -25.31 -25.67
C SER A 488 -9.42 -25.36 -26.89
N VAL A 489 -8.11 -25.29 -26.67
CA VAL A 489 -7.12 -25.71 -27.68
C VAL A 489 -6.23 -26.78 -27.06
N SER A 490 -6.50 -28.02 -27.45
CA SER A 490 -5.80 -29.23 -27.05
C SER A 490 -4.32 -29.17 -27.45
N LEU A 491 -3.45 -29.48 -26.49
CA LEU A 491 -2.08 -29.97 -26.72
C LEU A 491 -2.10 -31.46 -27.04
#